data_AF-A0AAN8M4M8-F1
#
_entry.id   AF-A0AAN8M4M8-F1
#
_cell.length_a   1.000
_cell.length_b   1.000
_cell.length_c   1.000
_cell.angle_alpha   90.00
_cell.angle_beta   90.00
_cell.angle_gamma   90.00
#
_symmetry.space_group_name_H-M   'P 1'
#
loop_
_entity.id
_entity.type
_entity.pdbx_description
1 polymer ?
#
loop_
_entity_poly.entity_id
_entity_poly.type
_entity_poly.pdbx_seq_one_letter_code
_entity_poly.pdbx_strand_id
1 'polypeptide(L)'
;MKTEVSTAANFISRLLKTTGLLSQEQLQHFSHSLEKSLGEHYKHHWFPNAPCRGSAYRCIRINENHKMDPVIGEAAGTIGLTREQLFSLLPSELTMWVDPYEVSYRIGEDGSICVLYESEPSSSSSSSTASNQSQGDSNNRAGSCKGELRVGMGRSKKPKSFTMIRISSS
;
A
#
# COMPACT_ATOMS: atom_id res chain seq x y z
N MET A 1 -8.29 7.72 -5.68
CA MET A 1 -7.15 7.09 -6.39
C MET A 1 -5.85 7.85 -6.21
N LYS A 2 -5.77 9.15 -6.53
CA LYS A 2 -4.50 9.90 -6.48
C LYS A 2 -3.81 9.83 -5.11
N THR A 3 -4.57 10.07 -4.03
CA THR A 3 -4.05 10.04 -2.66
C THR A 3 -3.53 8.65 -2.28
N GLU A 4 -4.28 7.60 -2.62
CA GLU A 4 -3.95 6.22 -2.30
C GLU A 4 -2.71 5.75 -3.08
N VAL A 5 -2.64 6.04 -4.37
CA VAL A 5 -1.49 5.74 -5.23
C VAL A 5 -0.24 6.49 -4.76
N SER A 6 -0.35 7.79 -4.45
CA SER A 6 0.78 8.56 -3.93
C SER A 6 1.25 8.06 -2.57
N THR A 7 0.32 7.66 -1.70
CA THR A 7 0.68 7.05 -0.41
C THR A 7 1.48 5.76 -0.58
N ALA A 8 1.05 4.89 -1.50
CA ALA A 8 1.72 3.63 -1.81
C ALA A 8 3.14 3.87 -2.36
N ALA A 9 3.26 4.73 -3.38
CA ALA A 9 4.55 5.06 -3.99
C ALA A 9 5.52 5.69 -2.99
N ASN A 10 5.06 6.66 -2.20
CA ASN A 10 5.87 7.30 -1.17
C ASN A 10 6.30 6.32 -0.06
N PHE A 11 5.48 5.33 0.28
CA PHE A 11 5.88 4.30 1.23
C PHE A 11 7.02 3.44 0.69
N ILE A 12 6.93 2.97 -0.56
CA ILE A 12 7.99 2.16 -1.18
C ILE A 12 9.28 2.99 -1.34
N SER A 13 9.17 4.25 -1.77
CA SER A 13 10.29 5.20 -1.82
C SER A 13 10.94 5.40 -0.44
N ARG A 14 10.15 5.42 0.64
CA ARG A 14 10.70 5.48 2.00
C ARG A 14 11.45 4.21 2.39
N LEU A 15 10.99 3.02 2.00
CA LEU A 15 11.74 1.78 2.22
C LEU A 15 13.12 1.86 1.55
N LEU A 16 13.15 2.23 0.27
CA LEU A 16 14.41 2.43 -0.45
C LEU A 16 15.31 3.49 0.21
N LYS A 17 14.72 4.60 0.70
CA LYS A 17 15.46 5.64 1.41
C LYS A 17 16.16 5.14 2.67
N THR A 18 15.58 4.18 3.40
CA THR A 18 16.19 3.65 4.62
C THR A 18 17.50 2.91 4.38
N THR A 19 17.77 2.47 3.15
CA THR A 19 19.04 1.83 2.77
C THR A 19 20.22 2.79 2.78
N GLY A 20 19.96 4.10 2.59
CA GLY A 20 21.01 5.12 2.44
C GLY A 20 21.80 5.05 1.13
N LEU A 21 21.41 4.19 0.19
CA LEU A 21 22.15 3.93 -1.05
C LEU A 21 21.70 4.78 -2.25
N LEU A 22 20.54 5.44 -2.14
CA LEU A 22 19.95 6.22 -3.23
C LEU A 22 19.91 7.72 -2.89
N SER A 23 20.14 8.54 -3.91
CA SER A 23 20.02 10.00 -3.79
C SER A 23 18.56 10.44 -3.65
N GLN A 24 18.35 11.64 -3.11
CA GLN A 24 17.00 12.20 -2.99
C GLN A 24 16.34 12.44 -4.36
N GLU A 25 17.12 12.75 -5.39
CA GLU A 25 16.65 12.92 -6.77
C GLU A 25 16.20 11.57 -7.37
N GLN A 26 16.99 10.51 -7.21
CA GLN A 26 16.60 9.16 -7.63
C GLN A 26 15.30 8.72 -6.96
N LEU A 27 15.18 8.95 -5.65
CA LEU A 27 13.97 8.60 -4.90
C LEU A 27 12.75 9.39 -5.39
N GLN A 28 12.90 10.67 -5.73
CA GLN A 28 11.82 11.48 -6.30
C GLN A 28 11.41 10.98 -7.69
N HIS A 29 12.37 10.69 -8.56
CA HIS A 29 12.11 10.19 -9.90
C HIS A 29 11.43 8.81 -9.87
N PHE A 30 11.91 7.90 -9.01
CA PHE A 30 11.28 6.61 -8.75
C PHE A 30 9.84 6.77 -8.27
N SER A 31 9.60 7.61 -7.23
CA SER A 31 8.26 7.82 -6.69
C SER A 31 7.30 8.34 -7.74
N HIS A 32 7.73 9.33 -8.55
CA HIS A 32 6.90 9.88 -9.62
C HIS A 32 6.60 8.86 -10.72
N SER A 33 7.61 8.09 -11.14
CA SER A 33 7.42 7.03 -12.13
C SER A 33 6.46 5.96 -11.62
N LEU A 34 6.57 5.55 -10.36
CA LEU A 34 5.70 4.55 -9.75
C LEU A 34 4.26 5.06 -9.62
N GLU A 35 4.06 6.30 -9.16
CA GLU A 35 2.73 6.91 -9.11
C GLU A 35 2.03 6.91 -10.47
N LYS A 36 2.76 7.28 -11.52
CA LYS A 36 2.24 7.30 -12.89
C LYS A 36 1.85 5.89 -13.36
N SER A 37 2.76 4.92 -13.21
CA SER A 37 2.51 3.56 -13.69
C SER A 37 1.36 2.89 -12.95
N LEU A 38 1.26 3.06 -11.62
CA LEU A 38 0.13 2.56 -10.83
C LEU A 38 -1.18 3.23 -11.23
N GLY A 39 -1.17 4.56 -11.47
CA GLY A 39 -2.35 5.30 -11.91
C GLY A 39 -2.91 4.79 -13.23
N GLU A 40 -2.05 4.53 -14.21
CA GLU A 40 -2.46 3.94 -15.49
C GLU A 40 -2.90 2.48 -15.33
N HIS A 41 -2.17 1.68 -14.55
CA HIS A 41 -2.50 0.27 -14.31
C HIS A 41 -3.88 0.10 -13.66
N TYR A 42 -4.25 0.99 -12.73
CA TYR A 42 -5.51 0.90 -11.99
C TYR A 42 -6.71 1.53 -12.69
N LYS A 43 -6.51 2.26 -13.79
CA LYS A 43 -7.53 3.09 -14.46
C LYS A 43 -8.87 2.40 -14.71
N HIS A 44 -8.85 1.13 -15.11
CA HIS A 44 -10.05 0.33 -15.41
C HIS A 44 -10.45 -0.63 -14.29
N HIS A 45 -9.71 -0.62 -13.17
CA HIS A 45 -9.88 -1.50 -12.03
C HIS A 45 -10.06 -0.70 -10.74
N TRP A 46 -10.57 0.52 -10.79
CA TRP A 46 -10.81 1.37 -9.62
C TRP A 46 -12.31 1.57 -9.38
N PHE A 47 -12.84 1.01 -8.30
CA PHE A 47 -14.28 1.00 -8.01
C PHE A 47 -14.60 1.60 -6.63
N PRO A 48 -14.75 2.94 -6.49
CA PRO A 48 -15.01 3.57 -5.20
C PRO A 48 -16.26 3.05 -4.48
N ASN A 49 -17.32 2.72 -5.23
CA ASN A 49 -18.56 2.18 -4.66
C ASN A 49 -18.44 0.71 -4.21
N ALA A 50 -17.35 0.02 -4.57
CA ALA A 50 -17.07 -1.35 -4.17
C ALA A 50 -15.55 -1.51 -3.98
N PRO A 51 -14.94 -0.93 -2.92
CA PRO A 51 -13.49 -0.79 -2.80
C PRO A 51 -12.71 -2.11 -2.95
N CYS A 52 -13.27 -3.21 -2.44
CA CYS A 52 -12.67 -4.54 -2.52
C CYS A 52 -12.66 -5.13 -3.93
N ARG A 53 -13.55 -4.67 -4.84
CA ARG A 53 -13.56 -5.14 -6.23
C ARG A 53 -12.25 -4.77 -6.90
N GLY A 54 -11.55 -5.75 -7.46
CA GLY A 54 -10.26 -5.54 -8.11
C GLY A 54 -9.08 -5.37 -7.14
N SER A 55 -9.25 -5.54 -5.82
CA SER A 55 -8.15 -5.38 -4.85
C SER A 55 -6.97 -6.32 -5.13
N ALA A 56 -7.23 -7.58 -5.50
CA ALA A 56 -6.18 -8.52 -5.87
C ALA A 56 -5.40 -8.10 -7.14
N TYR A 57 -6.08 -7.48 -8.10
CA TYR A 57 -5.45 -6.94 -9.31
C TYR A 57 -4.55 -5.74 -8.98
N ARG A 58 -5.00 -4.87 -8.07
CA ARG A 58 -4.22 -3.71 -7.59
C ARG A 58 -3.23 -4.04 -6.48
N CYS A 59 -3.09 -5.31 -6.13
CA CYS A 59 -2.19 -5.71 -5.05
C CYS A 59 -0.76 -5.66 -5.56
N ILE A 60 0.08 -4.90 -4.86
CA ILE A 60 1.52 -4.87 -5.09
C ILE A 60 2.14 -5.98 -4.24
N ARG A 61 2.93 -6.87 -4.86
CA ARG A 61 3.51 -8.01 -4.16
C ARG A 61 4.97 -8.26 -4.51
N ILE A 62 5.78 -8.43 -3.46
CA ILE A 62 7.14 -8.96 -3.49
C ILE A 62 7.11 -10.24 -2.66
N ASN A 63 7.66 -11.34 -3.18
CA ASN A 63 7.68 -12.62 -2.48
C ASN A 63 9.09 -13.22 -2.40
N GLU A 64 9.24 -14.21 -1.51
CA GLU A 64 10.50 -14.93 -1.26
C GLU A 64 11.07 -15.66 -2.48
N ASN A 65 10.22 -16.04 -3.44
CA ASN A 65 10.61 -16.70 -4.69
C ASN A 65 11.19 -15.73 -5.73
N HIS A 66 11.69 -14.58 -5.29
CA HIS A 66 12.27 -13.54 -6.15
C HIS A 66 11.32 -13.10 -7.28
N LYS A 67 10.02 -12.96 -6.97
CA LYS A 67 9.06 -12.32 -7.88
C LYS A 67 8.82 -10.89 -7.44
N MET A 68 9.33 -9.96 -8.25
CA MET A 68 9.14 -8.52 -8.08
C MET A 68 7.83 -8.13 -8.74
N ASP A 69 7.11 -7.21 -8.12
CA ASP A 69 5.97 -6.58 -8.76
C ASP A 69 6.43 -5.89 -10.06
N PRO A 70 5.82 -6.19 -11.22
CA PRO A 70 6.30 -5.68 -12.50
C PRO A 70 6.28 -4.15 -12.55
N VAL A 71 5.30 -3.51 -11.91
CA VAL A 71 5.15 -2.05 -11.90
C VAL A 71 6.27 -1.40 -11.07
N ILE A 72 6.64 -2.01 -9.93
CA ILE A 72 7.81 -1.57 -9.15
C ILE A 72 9.09 -1.74 -9.99
N GLY A 73 9.27 -2.90 -10.62
CA GLY A 73 10.46 -3.20 -11.40
C GLY A 73 10.66 -2.23 -12.56
N GLU A 74 9.59 -1.88 -13.27
CA GLU A 74 9.62 -0.89 -14.34
C GLU A 74 9.96 0.52 -13.84
N ALA A 75 9.32 0.96 -12.74
CA ALA A 75 9.60 2.28 -12.16
C ALA A 75 11.05 2.40 -11.66
N ALA A 76 11.59 1.34 -11.05
CA ALA A 76 12.97 1.27 -10.61
C ALA A 76 13.98 1.26 -11.77
N GLY A 77 13.62 0.63 -12.89
CA GLY A 77 14.42 0.69 -14.11
C GLY A 77 14.68 2.12 -14.60
N THR A 78 13.73 3.05 -14.38
CA THR A 78 13.90 4.47 -14.76
C THR A 78 14.98 5.22 -13.98
N ILE A 79 15.42 4.67 -12.84
CA ILE A 79 16.52 5.21 -12.03
C ILE A 79 17.77 4.32 -12.05
N GLY A 80 17.82 3.36 -12.98
CA GLY A 80 18.96 2.48 -13.20
C GLY A 80 19.06 1.29 -12.25
N LEU A 81 18.00 0.96 -11.51
CA LEU A 81 18.00 -0.22 -10.63
C LEU A 81 17.50 -1.47 -11.35
N THR A 82 18.23 -2.57 -11.20
CA THR A 82 17.79 -3.90 -11.65
C THR A 82 16.83 -4.53 -10.65
N ARG A 83 16.12 -5.59 -11.06
CA ARG A 83 15.22 -6.33 -10.17
C ARG A 83 15.98 -7.01 -9.03
N GLU A 84 17.17 -7.51 -9.31
CA GLU A 84 18.08 -8.15 -8.35
C GLU A 84 18.52 -7.17 -7.28
N GLN A 85 18.86 -5.93 -7.67
CA GLN A 85 19.14 -4.86 -6.71
C GLN A 85 17.91 -4.51 -5.88
N LEU A 86 16.71 -4.46 -6.45
CA LEU A 86 15.51 -4.18 -5.67
C LEU A 86 15.24 -5.25 -4.60
N PHE A 87 15.49 -6.53 -4.88
CA PHE A 87 15.33 -7.58 -3.87
C PHE A 87 16.26 -7.42 -2.66
N SER A 88 17.45 -6.85 -2.84
CA SER A 88 18.35 -6.58 -1.71
C SER A 88 18.01 -5.29 -0.95
N LEU A 89 17.23 -4.39 -1.57
CA LEU A 89 16.87 -3.09 -1.00
C LEU A 89 15.48 -3.04 -0.35
N LEU A 90 14.57 -3.92 -0.77
CA LEU A 90 13.19 -4.01 -0.26
C LEU A 90 12.99 -5.24 0.62
N PRO A 91 11.94 -5.28 1.46
CA PRO A 91 11.58 -6.49 2.19
C PRO A 91 11.40 -7.67 1.22
N SER A 92 11.93 -8.85 1.58
CA SER A 92 11.78 -10.09 0.82
C SER A 92 10.32 -10.46 0.61
N GLU A 93 9.46 -10.08 1.56
CA GLU A 93 8.03 -10.31 1.52
C GLU A 93 7.28 -9.04 1.86
N LEU A 94 6.63 -8.47 0.84
CA LEU A 94 5.76 -7.32 0.96
C LEU A 94 4.46 -7.61 0.23
N THR A 95 3.34 -7.43 0.91
CA THR A 95 2.02 -7.36 0.27
C THR A 95 1.41 -6.02 0.61
N MET A 96 1.07 -5.24 -0.41
CA MET A 96 0.40 -3.96 -0.24
C MET A 96 -0.86 -3.92 -1.08
N TRP A 97 -1.94 -3.45 -0.46
CA TRP A 97 -3.20 -3.23 -1.12
C TRP A 97 -3.45 -1.74 -1.25
N VAL A 98 -3.75 -1.31 -2.47
CA VAL A 98 -4.09 0.07 -2.80
C VAL A 98 -5.53 0.08 -3.26
N ASP A 99 -6.44 0.31 -2.31
CA ASP A 99 -7.89 0.26 -2.52
C ASP A 99 -8.48 1.67 -2.40
N PRO A 100 -9.64 1.95 -3.00
CA PRO A 100 -10.37 3.18 -2.71
C PRO A 100 -10.51 3.38 -1.21
N TYR A 101 -10.08 4.55 -0.75
CA TYR A 101 -10.16 4.97 0.64
C TYR A 101 -9.26 4.23 1.64
N GLU A 102 -8.47 3.24 1.22
CA GLU A 102 -7.58 2.49 2.12
C GLU A 102 -6.27 2.10 1.43
N VAL A 103 -5.13 2.39 2.07
CA VAL A 103 -3.85 1.79 1.72
C VAL A 103 -3.34 1.02 2.92
N SER A 104 -3.17 -0.28 2.76
CA SER A 104 -2.69 -1.18 3.81
C SER A 104 -1.59 -2.08 3.31
N TYR A 105 -0.72 -2.54 4.20
CA TYR A 105 0.39 -3.43 3.85
C TYR A 105 0.66 -4.45 4.94
N ARG A 106 1.40 -5.49 4.57
CA ARG A 106 1.98 -6.52 5.42
C ARG A 106 3.41 -6.80 4.97
N ILE A 107 4.33 -6.93 5.93
CA ILE A 107 5.71 -7.37 5.70
C ILE A 107 5.87 -8.74 6.35
N GLY A 108 6.34 -9.73 5.58
CA GLY A 108 6.37 -11.16 5.99
C GLY A 108 5.02 -11.86 5.79
N GLU A 109 5.03 -13.19 5.60
CA GLU A 109 3.79 -14.00 5.55
C GLU A 109 2.94 -13.85 6.81
N ASP A 110 3.57 -13.95 7.98
CA ASP A 110 2.93 -13.84 9.31
C ASP A 110 2.90 -12.41 9.87
N GLY A 111 3.18 -11.41 9.02
CA GLY A 111 3.17 -10.01 9.42
C GLY A 111 1.78 -9.51 9.83
N SER A 112 1.73 -8.55 10.76
CA SER A 112 0.50 -7.81 11.02
C SER A 112 0.16 -6.86 9.87
N ILE A 113 -1.12 -6.63 9.63
CA ILE A 113 -1.57 -5.61 8.67
C ILE A 113 -1.48 -4.22 9.30
N CYS A 114 -0.77 -3.35 8.61
CA CYS A 114 -0.64 -1.94 8.96
C CYS A 114 -1.40 -1.08 7.95
N VAL A 115 -2.09 -0.05 8.45
CA VAL A 115 -2.80 0.92 7.61
C VAL A 115 -1.91 2.16 7.43
N LEU A 116 -1.66 2.52 6.18
CA LEU A 116 -0.92 3.73 5.79
C LEU A 116 -1.84 4.91 5.52
N TYR A 117 -3.02 4.63 5.00
CA TYR A 117 -4.05 5.62 4.70
C TYR A 117 -5.42 4.99 4.86
N GLU A 118 -6.34 5.76 5.43
CA GLU A 118 -7.74 5.41 5.57
C GLU A 118 -8.57 6.69 5.49
N SER A 119 -9.70 6.63 4.80
CA SER A 119 -10.67 7.72 4.73
C SER A 119 -12.08 7.14 4.59
N GLU A 120 -13.10 7.94 4.87
CA GLU A 120 -14.47 7.55 4.59
C GLU A 120 -14.84 7.88 3.13
N PRO A 121 -15.67 7.05 2.47
CA PRO A 121 -16.26 7.45 1.20
C PRO A 121 -17.08 8.72 1.43
N SER A 122 -16.81 9.76 0.64
CA SER A 122 -17.65 10.96 0.65
C SER A 122 -19.07 10.53 0.31
N SER A 123 -19.98 10.59 1.28
CA SER A 123 -21.40 10.45 1.02
C SER A 123 -21.79 11.59 0.09
N SER A 124 -21.87 11.33 -1.21
CA SER A 124 -22.55 12.24 -2.12
C SER A 124 -24.00 12.26 -1.67
N SER A 125 -24.33 13.26 -0.85
CA SER A 125 -25.67 13.53 -0.36
C SER A 125 -26.57 13.77 -1.57
N SER A 126 -27.35 12.76 -1.94
CA SER A 126 -28.59 12.96 -2.67
C SER A 126 -29.50 13.80 -1.77
N SER A 127 -29.61 15.09 -2.08
CA SER A 127 -30.47 16.01 -1.37
C SER A 127 -31.94 15.60 -1.51
N SER A 128 -32.52 15.24 -0.36
CA SER A 128 -33.90 15.48 0.12
C SER A 128 -35.10 14.85 -0.60
N THR A 129 -35.74 13.90 0.10
CA THR A 129 -37.14 14.03 0.56
C THR A 129 -37.31 13.26 1.87
N ALA A 130 -37.97 13.89 2.85
CA ALA A 130 -38.05 13.51 4.25
C ALA A 130 -39.03 12.36 4.56
N SER A 131 -38.73 11.52 5.55
CA SER A 131 -39.45 11.43 6.84
C SER A 131 -39.18 10.13 7.63
N ASN A 132 -39.09 10.31 8.96
CA ASN A 132 -39.32 9.39 10.08
C ASN A 132 -38.27 8.35 10.53
N GLN A 133 -37.74 8.67 11.71
CA GLN A 133 -37.26 7.86 12.85
C GLN A 133 -37.37 6.33 12.75
N SER A 134 -36.24 5.66 12.97
CA SER A 134 -36.13 4.61 14.00
C SER A 134 -34.67 4.44 14.42
N GLN A 135 -34.45 4.36 15.73
CA GLN A 135 -33.21 3.90 16.34
C GLN A 135 -32.92 2.47 15.85
N GLY A 136 -31.70 2.25 15.36
CA GLY A 136 -31.19 0.93 15.02
C GLY A 136 -29.68 0.98 14.89
N ASP A 137 -29.00 0.45 15.90
CA ASP A 137 -27.56 0.16 15.88
C ASP A 137 -27.16 -0.49 14.55
N SER A 138 -26.54 0.29 13.67
CA SER A 138 -26.07 -0.19 12.37
C SER A 138 -24.58 0.06 12.30
N ASN A 139 -23.85 -0.88 12.90
CA ASN A 139 -22.41 -1.04 12.76
C ASN A 139 -22.10 -1.49 11.32
N ASN A 140 -22.39 -0.64 10.33
CA ASN A 140 -22.25 -0.97 8.92
C ASN A 140 -20.81 -0.72 8.47
N ARG A 141 -19.88 -1.53 9.00
CA ARG A 141 -18.49 -1.64 8.54
C ARG A 141 -18.39 -2.39 7.20
N ALA A 142 -19.30 -2.09 6.26
CA ALA A 142 -19.36 -2.76 4.96
C ALA A 142 -18.30 -2.29 3.96
N GLY A 143 -17.42 -1.34 4.34
CA GLY A 143 -16.41 -0.76 3.44
C GLY A 143 -15.07 -1.50 3.38
N SER A 144 -14.70 -2.27 4.41
CA SER A 144 -13.40 -2.94 4.47
C SER A 144 -13.58 -4.45 4.69
N CYS A 145 -13.57 -5.20 3.59
CA CYS A 145 -13.50 -6.67 3.60
C CYS A 145 -12.25 -7.23 4.34
N LYS A 146 -11.35 -6.36 4.80
CA LYS A 146 -10.20 -6.71 5.66
C LYS A 146 -10.50 -6.62 7.16
N GLY A 147 -11.74 -6.27 7.54
CA GLY A 147 -12.17 -6.28 8.93
C GLY A 147 -11.94 -7.63 9.61
N GLU A 148 -12.26 -8.74 8.94
CA GLU A 148 -12.06 -10.10 9.48
C GLU A 148 -10.57 -10.45 9.65
N LEU A 149 -9.68 -9.98 8.76
CA LEU A 149 -8.24 -10.19 8.89
C LEU A 149 -7.61 -9.35 10.01
N ARG A 150 -8.22 -8.21 10.37
CA ARG A 150 -7.79 -7.35 11.49
C ARG A 150 -8.23 -7.87 12.86
N VAL A 151 -9.32 -8.64 12.94
CA VAL A 151 -9.91 -9.11 14.22
C VAL A 151 -9.15 -10.31 14.81
N GLY A 152 -8.36 -11.04 14.00
CA GLY A 152 -7.64 -12.24 14.45
C GLY A 152 -6.36 -12.01 15.26
N MET A 153 -5.81 -10.79 15.31
CA MET A 153 -4.52 -10.54 15.99
C MET A 153 -4.55 -9.23 16.77
N GLY A 154 -4.30 -9.34 18.08
CA GLY A 154 -4.53 -8.30 19.07
C GLY A 154 -3.84 -6.95 18.81
N ARG A 155 -4.51 -5.90 19.32
CA ARG A 155 -4.10 -4.49 19.51
C ARG A 155 -2.67 -4.13 19.05
N SER A 156 -2.59 -3.30 18.02
CA SER A 156 -1.40 -2.64 17.50
C SER A 156 -0.45 -2.14 18.59
N LYS A 157 0.77 -2.69 18.64
CA LYS A 157 1.91 -2.06 19.33
C LYS A 157 2.72 -1.26 18.31
N LYS A 158 3.16 -0.06 18.71
CA LYS A 158 4.02 0.83 17.92
C LYS A 158 5.23 0.06 17.36
N PRO A 159 5.70 0.37 16.14
CA PRO A 159 6.85 -0.32 15.55
C PRO A 159 8.11 -0.06 16.39
N LYS A 160 8.85 -1.13 16.70
CA LYS A 160 10.19 -1.04 17.28
C LYS A 160 11.17 -0.60 16.18
N SER A 161 12.09 0.28 16.55
CA SER A 161 13.22 0.70 15.71
C SER A 161 14.03 -0.53 15.28
N PHE A 162 14.27 -0.68 13.97
CA PHE A 162 15.16 -1.69 13.41
C PHE A 162 16.61 -1.29 13.70
N THR A 163 17.35 -2.12 14.43
CA THR A 163 18.80 -2.00 14.57
C THR A 163 19.47 -2.79 13.44
N MET A 164 20.22 -2.09 12.59
CA MET A 164 21.05 -2.67 11.53
C MET A 164 22.30 -3.34 12.13
N ILE A 165 22.55 -4.59 11.75
CA ILE A 165 23.83 -5.26 11.98
C ILE A 165 24.86 -4.63 11.03
N ARG A 166 25.88 -3.97 11.58
CA ARG A 166 27.06 -3.54 10.81
C ARG A 166 27.93 -4.75 10.55
N ILE A 167 28.14 -5.10 9.29
CA ILE A 167 29.19 -6.04 8.89
C ILE A 167 30.50 -5.26 8.85
N SER A 168 31.41 -5.62 9.75
CA SER A 168 32.78 -5.10 9.77
C SER A 168 33.58 -5.77 8.65
N SER A 169 34.14 -4.98 7.74
CA SER A 169 35.11 -5.44 6.76
C SER A 169 36.42 -5.83 7.46
N SER A 170 36.96 -7.00 7.16
CA SER A 170 38.37 -7.37 7.39
C SER A 170 39.09 -7.45 6.06
#